data_AF-A0A671LPX7-F1
#
_entry.id   AF-A0A671LPX7-F1
#
_cell.length_a   1.000
_cell.length_b   1.000
_cell.length_c   1.000
_cell.angle_alpha   90.00
_cell.angle_beta   90.00
_cell.angle_gamma   90.00
#
_symmetry.space_group_name_H-M   'P 1'
#
loop_
_entity.id
_entity.type
_entity.pdbx_description
1 polymer ?
#
loop_
_entity_poly.entity_id
_entity_poly.type
_entity_poly.pdbx_seq_one_letter_code
_entity_poly.pdbx_strand_id
1 'polypeptide(L)'
;MMPIWFTFNLDIVATYIQDQNEDCLYLNIYVPTEDGTHSKKQGEDLSDNDGDEDEDIRDTGAKPVMVYIHGGSYMEGTGNMIDGSALASYGNVIVITLNFRVGVLGFLSTGDQAAKGNYGLLDQIQALRWISENIGYFGGDSNRITVFGSGIGASCVSLLTLSHHSEGLFHRAIIQSGSALSSWAVNYQPVKYTRLLAEKVGCNVLDTLDMVDCLRKKSARELVEQDIQPARYHVAFGPVIDGDVIPDDPEILMEQGEFLNYDIMLGVNQGEGLRFVESVVDSEDGVSGNDFDFSRERIRYEKPLSSCTRTGRIETTLRHAVRPWWRFLLIISGWSPRW
;
A
#
# COMPACT_ATOMS: atom_id res chain seq x y z
N MET A 1 7.98 7.55 -1.83
CA MET A 1 7.58 8.97 -1.95
C MET A 1 6.33 9.14 -1.11
N MET A 2 6.35 10.03 -0.12
CA MET A 2 5.22 10.21 0.80
C MET A 2 4.05 10.90 0.09
N PRO A 3 2.79 10.64 0.50
CA PRO A 3 1.64 11.38 -0.02
C PRO A 3 1.85 12.89 0.14
N ILE A 4 1.44 13.69 -0.84
CA ILE A 4 1.70 15.14 -0.85
C ILE A 4 1.15 15.84 0.42
N TRP A 5 0.01 15.39 0.95
CA TRP A 5 -0.54 15.90 2.21
C TRP A 5 0.36 15.65 3.43
N PHE A 6 1.19 14.60 3.40
CA PHE A 6 2.16 14.27 4.45
C PHE A 6 3.27 15.33 4.53
N THR A 7 3.77 15.77 3.37
CA THR A 7 4.86 16.74 3.28
C THR A 7 4.45 18.19 3.58
N PHE A 8 3.15 18.52 3.49
CA PHE A 8 2.65 19.87 3.74
C PHE A 8 2.35 20.16 5.23
N ASN A 9 2.29 19.15 6.09
CA ASN A 9 1.94 19.29 7.51
C ASN A 9 2.91 18.53 8.43
N LEU A 10 4.22 18.73 8.23
CA LEU A 10 5.28 18.05 9.01
C LEU A 10 5.13 18.26 10.53
N ASP A 11 4.65 19.43 10.97
CA ASP A 11 4.44 19.71 12.39
C ASP A 11 3.34 18.83 13.02
N ILE A 12 2.27 18.55 12.27
CA ILE A 12 1.19 17.65 12.72
C ILE A 12 1.70 16.21 12.73
N VAL A 13 2.37 15.79 11.66
CA VAL A 13 2.96 14.45 11.58
C VAL A 13 3.93 14.21 12.73
N ALA A 14 4.76 15.20 13.07
CA ALA A 14 5.72 15.11 14.18
C ALA A 14 5.03 14.75 15.50
N THR A 15 3.83 15.26 15.79
CA THR A 15 3.10 14.90 17.02
C THR A 15 2.71 13.43 17.09
N TYR A 16 2.46 12.77 15.95
CA TYR A 16 2.12 11.35 15.90
C TYR A 16 3.32 10.41 16.00
N ILE A 17 4.53 10.90 15.73
CA ILE A 17 5.76 10.09 15.67
C ILE A 17 6.80 10.48 16.72
N GLN A 18 6.42 11.29 17.72
CA GLN A 18 7.30 11.71 18.81
C GLN A 18 7.66 10.56 19.75
N ASP A 19 6.72 9.66 20.00
CA ASP A 19 6.91 8.50 20.88
C ASP A 19 7.10 7.23 20.04
N GLN A 20 8.35 6.81 19.89
CA GLN A 20 8.73 5.67 19.05
C GLN A 20 9.28 4.53 19.92
N ASN A 21 8.78 3.32 19.68
CA ASN A 21 9.23 2.11 20.37
C ASN A 21 9.26 0.92 19.39
N GLU A 22 10.12 -0.07 19.66
CA GLU A 22 10.06 -1.35 18.94
C GLU A 22 8.79 -2.13 19.30
N ASP A 23 8.27 -1.93 20.51
CA ASP A 23 6.92 -2.33 20.89
C ASP A 23 5.91 -1.39 20.25
N CYS A 24 5.55 -1.67 18.99
CA CYS A 24 4.66 -0.83 18.18
C CYS A 24 3.51 -1.59 17.50
N LEU A 25 3.36 -2.89 17.75
CA LEU A 25 2.37 -3.74 17.08
C LEU A 25 0.98 -3.58 17.69
N TYR A 26 0.38 -2.42 17.44
CA TYR A 26 -0.95 -2.02 17.90
C TYR A 26 -1.88 -1.73 16.73
N LEU A 27 -3.18 -1.82 16.98
CA LEU A 27 -4.24 -1.39 16.06
C LEU A 27 -5.29 -0.56 16.80
N ASN A 28 -5.94 0.34 16.07
CA ASN A 28 -7.02 1.20 16.55
C ASN A 28 -8.33 0.74 15.91
N ILE A 29 -9.41 0.65 16.69
CA ILE A 29 -10.73 0.21 16.23
C ILE A 29 -11.73 1.35 16.42
N TYR A 30 -12.38 1.74 15.33
CA TYR A 30 -13.42 2.77 15.28
C TYR A 30 -14.76 2.08 15.01
N VAL A 31 -15.58 1.96 16.05
CA VAL A 31 -16.90 1.32 15.98
C VAL A 31 -17.98 2.41 15.94
N PRO A 32 -18.83 2.46 14.90
CA PRO A 32 -19.92 3.42 14.86
C PRO A 32 -21.00 3.01 15.87
N THR A 33 -21.41 3.96 16.70
CA THR A 33 -22.61 3.80 17.53
C THR A 33 -23.83 4.07 16.65
N GLU A 34 -24.84 3.21 16.69
CA GLU A 34 -26.12 3.48 16.04
C GLU A 34 -26.69 4.83 16.53
N ASP A 35 -27.22 5.63 15.60
CA ASP A 35 -28.02 6.79 15.96
C ASP A 35 -29.14 6.33 16.91
N GLY A 36 -29.09 6.83 18.15
CA GLY A 36 -30.02 6.45 19.19
C GLY A 36 -31.47 6.60 18.74
N THR A 37 -32.26 5.54 18.87
CA THR A 37 -33.72 5.60 19.11
C THR A 37 -34.61 6.45 18.17
N HIS A 38 -34.13 6.93 17.02
CA HIS A 38 -34.94 7.79 16.13
C HIS A 38 -35.33 7.19 14.78
N SER A 39 -34.97 5.93 14.50
CA SER A 39 -35.49 5.19 13.34
C SER A 39 -36.65 4.24 13.67
N LYS A 40 -36.99 4.02 14.95
CA LYS A 40 -38.27 3.41 15.34
C LYS A 40 -39.31 4.50 15.56
N LYS A 41 -39.77 5.14 14.48
CA LYS A 41 -41.15 5.66 14.51
C LYS A 41 -42.05 4.44 14.53
N GLN A 42 -42.68 4.21 15.69
CA GLN A 42 -43.90 3.44 15.80
C GLN A 42 -44.87 3.89 14.69
N GLY A 43 -45.02 3.06 13.66
CA GLY A 43 -46.20 3.07 12.82
C GLY A 43 -47.25 2.24 13.52
N GLU A 44 -47.96 2.83 14.48
CA GLU A 44 -49.29 2.33 14.79
C GLU A 44 -50.21 2.76 13.63
N ASP A 45 -50.90 1.76 13.07
CA ASP A 45 -52.18 1.84 12.33
C ASP A 45 -52.20 2.33 10.86
N LEU A 46 -52.13 1.38 9.92
CA LEU A 46 -53.27 0.87 9.10
C LEU A 46 -52.91 0.49 7.63
N SER A 47 -53.32 -0.73 7.28
CA SER A 47 -53.73 -1.28 5.97
C SER A 47 -52.71 -1.55 4.84
N ASP A 48 -52.79 -2.82 4.43
CA ASP A 48 -52.64 -3.43 3.11
C ASP A 48 -51.26 -3.85 2.59
N ASN A 49 -51.19 -5.17 2.34
CA ASN A 49 -50.12 -5.90 1.66
C ASN A 49 -49.80 -5.31 0.28
N ASP A 50 -48.51 -5.14 -0.01
CA ASP A 50 -47.90 -5.62 -1.26
C ASP A 50 -46.37 -5.68 -1.05
N GLY A 51 -45.76 -6.75 -1.55
CA GLY A 51 -44.38 -7.11 -1.29
C GLY A 51 -43.36 -6.16 -1.92
N ASP A 52 -42.35 -5.84 -1.13
CA ASP A 52 -40.92 -5.81 -1.46
C ASP A 52 -40.25 -5.33 -0.16
N GLU A 53 -39.83 -6.29 0.67
CA GLU A 53 -38.97 -5.98 1.82
C GLU A 53 -37.60 -5.58 1.27
N ASP A 54 -37.45 -4.30 0.94
CA ASP A 54 -36.13 -3.67 0.84
C ASP A 54 -35.48 -3.83 2.22
N GLU A 55 -34.68 -4.89 2.41
CA GLU A 55 -33.78 -5.04 3.56
C GLU A 55 -32.90 -3.79 3.62
N ASP A 56 -33.26 -2.84 4.47
CA ASP A 56 -32.43 -1.68 4.74
C ASP A 56 -31.07 -2.21 5.23
N ILE A 57 -30.01 -2.00 4.45
CA ILE A 57 -28.61 -2.43 4.70
C ILE A 57 -28.10 -1.97 6.09
N ARG A 58 -28.86 -1.09 6.75
CA ARG A 58 -28.73 -0.66 8.14
C ARG A 58 -29.28 -1.67 9.16
N ASP A 59 -29.47 -2.92 8.76
CA ASP A 59 -29.90 -3.97 9.67
C ASP A 59 -28.91 -4.12 10.84
N THR A 60 -29.47 -4.47 12.00
CA THR A 60 -28.85 -4.70 13.31
C THR A 60 -27.82 -5.85 13.34
N GLY A 61 -27.36 -6.31 12.16
CA GLY A 61 -26.38 -7.36 11.97
C GLY A 61 -24.93 -6.91 12.15
N ALA A 62 -24.02 -7.89 12.19
CA ALA A 62 -22.58 -7.66 12.27
C ALA A 62 -22.12 -6.76 11.11
N LYS A 63 -21.39 -5.68 11.38
CA LYS A 63 -21.05 -4.62 10.42
C LYS A 63 -19.85 -5.00 9.52
N PRO A 64 -19.78 -4.52 8.26
CA PRO A 64 -18.59 -4.67 7.45
C PRO A 64 -17.36 -4.05 8.14
N VAL A 65 -16.19 -4.60 7.87
CA VAL A 65 -14.92 -4.16 8.49
C VAL A 65 -13.98 -3.65 7.41
N MET A 66 -13.47 -2.43 7.58
CA MET A 66 -12.49 -1.82 6.68
C MET A 66 -11.15 -1.65 7.41
N VAL A 67 -10.12 -2.33 6.92
CA VAL A 67 -8.78 -2.35 7.53
C VAL A 67 -7.82 -1.51 6.69
N TYR A 68 -7.35 -0.41 7.24
CA TYR A 68 -6.45 0.52 6.58
C TYR A 68 -4.98 0.19 6.83
N ILE A 69 -4.22 0.03 5.74
CA ILE A 69 -2.76 -0.10 5.76
C ILE A 69 -2.15 1.23 5.29
N HIS A 70 -1.40 1.87 6.18
CA HIS A 70 -0.76 3.15 5.89
C HIS A 70 0.42 3.01 4.92
N GLY A 71 0.71 4.10 4.20
CA GLY A 71 1.93 4.25 3.40
C GLY A 71 3.09 4.85 4.20
N GLY A 72 4.10 5.37 3.49
CA GLY A 72 5.31 5.96 4.09
C GLY A 72 6.62 5.31 3.60
N SER A 73 6.69 4.97 2.31
CA SER A 73 7.91 4.44 1.68
C SER A 73 8.47 3.14 2.30
N TYR A 74 7.66 2.41 3.09
CA TYR A 74 8.06 1.32 4.00
C TYR A 74 9.00 1.71 5.13
N MET A 75 9.47 2.96 5.19
CA MET A 75 10.46 3.43 6.15
C MET A 75 9.84 4.22 7.31
N GLU A 76 8.65 4.76 7.10
CA GLU A 76 7.97 5.64 8.04
C GLU A 76 6.45 5.45 7.99
N GLY A 77 5.75 6.16 8.88
CA GLY A 77 4.29 6.18 8.96
C GLY A 77 3.74 5.43 10.17
N THR A 78 2.45 5.64 10.42
CA THR A 78 1.69 5.04 11.50
C THR A 78 0.20 5.05 11.14
N GLY A 79 -0.55 4.03 11.56
CA GLY A 79 -2.00 3.99 11.45
C GLY A 79 -2.69 5.10 12.25
N ASN A 80 -2.00 5.70 13.23
CA ASN A 80 -2.55 6.74 14.11
C ASN A 80 -2.82 8.07 13.39
N MET A 81 -2.18 8.29 12.24
CA MET A 81 -2.40 9.51 11.43
C MET A 81 -3.77 9.55 10.74
N ILE A 82 -4.46 8.41 10.67
CA ILE A 82 -5.77 8.31 10.04
C ILE A 82 -6.84 8.15 11.11
N ASP A 83 -7.69 9.16 11.23
CA ASP A 83 -8.89 9.09 12.05
C ASP A 83 -10.00 8.36 11.27
N GLY A 84 -10.37 7.18 11.77
CA GLY A 84 -11.41 6.33 11.18
C GLY A 84 -12.84 6.78 11.51
N SER A 85 -13.03 7.75 12.41
CA SER A 85 -14.34 8.08 12.99
C SER A 85 -15.36 8.52 11.95
N ALA A 86 -14.97 9.40 11.02
CA ALA A 86 -15.88 9.93 10.00
C ALA A 86 -16.34 8.83 9.03
N LEU A 87 -15.41 7.97 8.58
CA LEU A 87 -15.74 6.85 7.69
C LEU A 87 -16.59 5.80 8.41
N ALA A 88 -16.27 5.51 9.68
CA ALA A 88 -17.04 4.56 10.48
C ALA A 88 -18.49 5.03 10.65
N SER A 89 -18.69 6.29 11.08
CA SER A 89 -20.01 6.87 11.29
C SER A 89 -20.81 7.01 9.99
N TYR A 90 -20.22 7.61 8.95
CA TYR A 90 -20.93 7.84 7.69
C TYR A 90 -21.22 6.55 6.92
N GLY A 91 -20.25 5.64 6.87
CA GLY A 91 -20.37 4.37 6.16
C GLY A 91 -21.12 3.29 6.93
N ASN A 92 -21.40 3.49 8.22
CA ASN A 92 -21.91 2.46 9.13
C ASN A 92 -21.07 1.16 9.06
N VAL A 93 -19.74 1.32 9.08
CA VAL A 93 -18.75 0.24 9.02
C VAL A 93 -17.79 0.34 10.20
N ILE A 94 -17.17 -0.76 10.60
CA ILE A 94 -16.03 -0.70 11.53
C ILE A 94 -14.79 -0.34 10.73
N VAL A 95 -14.06 0.68 11.18
CA VAL A 95 -12.78 1.06 10.58
C VAL A 95 -11.66 0.65 11.52
N ILE A 96 -10.61 0.05 10.98
CA ILE A 96 -9.43 -0.36 11.73
C ILE A 96 -8.21 0.27 11.08
N THR A 97 -7.35 0.90 11.87
CA THR A 97 -6.01 1.30 11.43
C THR A 97 -4.98 0.51 12.23
N LEU A 98 -3.86 0.14 11.62
CA LEU A 98 -2.85 -0.69 12.28
C LEU A 98 -1.45 -0.11 12.11
N ASN A 99 -0.57 -0.48 13.03
CA ASN A 99 0.87 -0.29 12.92
C ASN A 99 1.54 -1.63 12.60
N PHE A 100 2.55 -1.59 11.74
CA PHE A 100 3.40 -2.72 11.40
C PHE A 100 4.87 -2.26 11.44
N ARG A 101 5.81 -3.19 11.59
CA ARG A 101 7.23 -2.83 11.59
C ARG A 101 7.63 -2.22 10.24
N VAL A 102 8.33 -1.10 10.29
CA VAL A 102 8.85 -0.36 9.14
C VAL A 102 10.38 -0.43 9.07
N GLY A 103 10.93 -0.06 7.91
CA GLY A 103 12.34 0.10 7.63
C GLY A 103 13.15 -1.18 7.87
N VAL A 104 14.30 -1.00 8.51
CA VAL A 104 15.22 -2.10 8.85
C VAL A 104 14.52 -3.17 9.68
N LEU A 105 13.74 -2.77 10.69
CA LEU A 105 13.10 -3.71 11.62
C LEU A 105 11.96 -4.50 10.95
N GLY A 106 11.32 -3.93 9.93
CA GLY A 106 10.24 -4.57 9.19
C GLY A 106 10.70 -5.40 8.00
N PHE A 107 11.82 -5.07 7.38
CA PHE A 107 12.13 -5.56 6.03
C PHE A 107 13.59 -5.95 5.79
N LEU A 108 14.44 -5.98 6.82
CA LEU A 108 15.80 -6.50 6.67
C LEU A 108 15.79 -7.97 6.22
N SER A 109 16.54 -8.27 5.15
CA SER A 109 16.70 -9.61 4.63
C SER A 109 18.15 -9.88 4.22
N THR A 110 18.64 -11.08 4.54
CA THR A 110 19.96 -11.58 4.15
C THR A 110 19.92 -12.36 2.84
N GLY A 111 18.75 -12.53 2.23
CA GLY A 111 18.56 -13.36 1.03
C GLY A 111 18.74 -14.86 1.27
N ASP A 112 18.79 -15.27 2.54
CA ASP A 112 18.91 -16.65 3.00
C ASP A 112 18.05 -16.88 4.26
N GLN A 113 18.26 -17.99 4.96
CA GLN A 113 17.45 -18.37 6.12
C GLN A 113 17.78 -17.58 7.40
N ALA A 114 18.87 -16.80 7.46
CA ALA A 114 19.26 -16.06 8.67
C ALA A 114 18.27 -14.93 8.99
N ALA A 115 17.84 -14.20 7.96
CA ALA A 115 16.76 -13.23 8.01
C ALA A 115 16.03 -13.23 6.66
N LYS A 116 14.86 -13.88 6.60
CA LYS A 116 14.08 -13.99 5.35
C LYS A 116 13.55 -12.64 4.87
N GLY A 117 13.17 -11.76 5.79
CA GLY A 117 12.52 -10.48 5.50
C GLY A 117 11.01 -10.52 5.72
N ASN A 118 10.29 -9.58 5.12
CA ASN A 118 8.82 -9.51 5.11
C ASN A 118 8.14 -9.43 6.50
N TYR A 119 8.87 -9.06 7.56
CA TYR A 119 8.31 -8.98 8.91
C TYR A 119 7.16 -7.98 9.02
N GLY A 120 7.25 -6.84 8.32
CA GLY A 120 6.16 -5.86 8.25
C GLY A 120 4.91 -6.39 7.53
N LEU A 121 5.05 -7.25 6.52
CA LEU A 121 3.90 -7.93 5.90
C LEU A 121 3.32 -9.01 6.84
N LEU A 122 4.17 -9.75 7.54
CA LEU A 122 3.74 -10.73 8.53
C LEU A 122 2.98 -10.06 9.69
N ASP A 123 3.38 -8.86 10.11
CA ASP A 123 2.64 -8.08 11.10
C ASP A 123 1.24 -7.71 10.60
N GLN A 124 1.11 -7.30 9.33
CA GLN A 124 -0.19 -7.02 8.71
C GLN A 124 -1.05 -8.28 8.63
N ILE A 125 -0.48 -9.43 8.25
CA ILE A 125 -1.17 -10.73 8.22
C ILE A 125 -1.61 -11.12 9.64
N GLN A 126 -0.76 -10.95 10.64
CA GLN A 126 -1.10 -11.25 12.03
C GLN A 126 -2.22 -10.34 12.56
N ALA A 127 -2.20 -9.06 12.20
CA ALA A 127 -3.30 -8.15 12.51
C ALA A 127 -4.60 -8.61 11.84
N LEU A 128 -4.57 -9.02 10.56
CA LEU A 128 -5.75 -9.55 9.86
C LEU A 128 -6.28 -10.85 10.50
N ARG A 129 -5.40 -11.74 10.94
CA ARG A 129 -5.79 -12.94 11.73
C ARG A 129 -6.50 -12.54 13.02
N TRP A 130 -5.90 -11.62 13.78
CA TRP A 130 -6.51 -11.11 15.01
C TRP A 130 -7.88 -10.49 14.75
N ILE A 131 -8.01 -9.68 13.69
CA ILE A 131 -9.27 -9.06 13.30
C ILE A 131 -10.31 -10.14 12.96
N SER A 132 -9.96 -11.12 12.12
CA SER A 132 -10.87 -12.21 11.75
C SER A 132 -11.38 -12.99 12.96
N GLU A 133 -10.52 -13.24 13.96
CA GLU A 133 -10.86 -13.98 15.17
C GLU A 133 -11.62 -13.15 16.22
N ASN A 134 -11.43 -11.83 16.28
CA ASN A 134 -11.89 -11.00 17.40
C ASN A 134 -12.92 -9.93 17.02
N ILE A 135 -13.06 -9.55 15.73
CA ILE A 135 -13.88 -8.39 15.37
C ILE A 135 -15.38 -8.60 15.64
N GLY A 136 -15.83 -9.86 15.74
CA GLY A 136 -17.17 -10.21 16.19
C GLY A 136 -17.51 -9.63 17.57
N TYR A 137 -16.54 -9.53 18.49
CA TYR A 137 -16.75 -8.92 19.81
C TYR A 137 -17.01 -7.41 19.76
N PHE A 138 -16.66 -6.76 18.65
CA PHE A 138 -16.91 -5.35 18.39
C PHE A 138 -18.14 -5.12 17.50
N GLY A 139 -18.91 -6.18 17.21
CA GLY A 139 -20.05 -6.13 16.30
C GLY A 139 -19.67 -6.13 14.83
N GLY A 140 -18.46 -6.57 14.46
CA GLY A 140 -18.00 -6.69 13.08
C GLY A 140 -18.21 -8.08 12.50
N ASP A 141 -18.34 -8.14 11.18
CA ASP A 141 -18.48 -9.37 10.40
C ASP A 141 -17.13 -9.79 9.82
N SER A 142 -16.56 -10.89 10.33
CA SER A 142 -15.27 -11.43 9.86
C SER A 142 -15.33 -11.93 8.41
N ASN A 143 -16.52 -12.22 7.87
CA ASN A 143 -16.71 -12.60 6.46
C ASN A 143 -16.82 -11.39 5.52
N ARG A 144 -16.81 -10.15 6.06
CA ARG A 144 -16.90 -8.91 5.28
C ARG A 144 -15.78 -7.94 5.59
N ILE A 145 -14.56 -8.48 5.67
CA ILE A 145 -13.32 -7.71 5.80
C ILE A 145 -12.86 -7.20 4.42
N THR A 146 -12.69 -5.88 4.32
CA THR A 146 -12.08 -5.18 3.18
C THR A 146 -10.78 -4.56 3.63
N VAL A 147 -9.67 -4.86 2.96
CA VAL A 147 -8.37 -4.22 3.23
C VAL A 147 -8.15 -3.11 2.22
N PHE A 148 -7.69 -1.95 2.68
CA PHE A 148 -7.43 -0.83 1.80
C PHE A 148 -6.20 -0.05 2.22
N GLY A 149 -5.57 0.63 1.26
CA GLY A 149 -4.36 1.38 1.51
C GLY A 149 -4.06 2.35 0.37
N SER A 150 -3.14 3.27 0.62
CA SER A 150 -2.71 4.25 -0.37
C SER A 150 -1.19 4.27 -0.55
N GLY A 151 -0.74 4.43 -1.81
CA GLY A 151 0.68 4.44 -2.15
C GLY A 151 1.36 3.13 -1.76
N ILE A 152 2.32 3.18 -0.85
CA ILE A 152 2.95 1.97 -0.31
C ILE A 152 1.95 1.09 0.43
N GLY A 153 0.98 1.65 1.15
CA GLY A 153 -0.08 0.86 1.77
C GLY A 153 -0.89 0.08 0.72
N ALA A 154 -1.11 0.66 -0.47
CA ALA A 154 -1.73 -0.03 -1.59
C ALA A 154 -0.82 -1.12 -2.19
N SER A 155 0.50 -0.89 -2.24
CA SER A 155 1.46 -1.95 -2.60
C SER A 155 1.44 -3.11 -1.60
N CYS A 156 1.36 -2.84 -0.29
CA CYS A 156 1.15 -3.88 0.73
C CYS A 156 -0.15 -4.65 0.47
N VAL A 157 -1.29 -3.96 0.26
CA VAL A 157 -2.57 -4.61 -0.06
C VAL A 157 -2.44 -5.51 -1.29
N SER A 158 -1.81 -5.02 -2.35
CA SER A 158 -1.56 -5.78 -3.58
C SER A 158 -0.63 -6.99 -3.37
N LEU A 159 0.29 -6.93 -2.41
CA LEU A 159 1.17 -8.06 -2.07
C LEU A 159 0.43 -9.07 -1.18
N LEU A 160 -0.40 -8.60 -0.25
CA LEU A 160 -1.24 -9.46 0.59
C LEU A 160 -2.21 -10.28 -0.25
N THR A 161 -2.78 -9.71 -1.33
CA THR A 161 -3.62 -10.46 -2.27
C THR A 161 -2.86 -11.55 -3.02
N LEU A 162 -1.53 -11.51 -3.07
CA LEU A 162 -0.69 -12.51 -3.76
C LEU A 162 -0.03 -13.51 -2.79
N SER A 163 -0.28 -13.37 -1.50
CA SER A 163 0.31 -14.22 -0.47
C SER A 163 -0.68 -15.29 -0.02
N HIS A 164 -0.25 -16.54 -0.06
CA HIS A 164 -1.02 -17.67 0.47
C HIS A 164 -1.29 -17.55 1.98
N HIS A 165 -0.46 -16.80 2.72
CA HIS A 165 -0.66 -16.55 4.15
C HIS A 165 -1.87 -15.66 4.45
N SER A 166 -2.40 -14.95 3.45
CA SER A 166 -3.54 -14.06 3.57
C SER A 166 -4.88 -14.71 3.23
N GLU A 167 -4.87 -15.94 2.71
CA GLU A 167 -6.07 -16.63 2.25
C GLU A 167 -7.11 -16.76 3.37
N GLY A 168 -8.34 -16.37 3.07
CA GLY A 168 -9.46 -16.40 4.01
C GLY A 168 -9.42 -15.35 5.12
N LEU A 169 -8.42 -14.45 5.15
CA LEU A 169 -8.34 -13.39 6.15
C LEU A 169 -9.12 -12.13 5.76
N PHE A 170 -9.31 -11.91 4.47
CA PHE A 170 -10.12 -10.83 3.93
C PHE A 170 -10.74 -11.21 2.59
N HIS A 171 -11.71 -10.42 2.13
CA HIS A 171 -12.54 -10.78 0.98
C HIS A 171 -12.46 -9.73 -0.15
N ARG A 172 -12.12 -8.48 0.21
CA ARG A 172 -12.07 -7.37 -0.75
C ARG A 172 -10.83 -6.52 -0.53
N ALA A 173 -10.34 -5.93 -1.61
CA ALA A 173 -9.16 -5.06 -1.59
C ALA A 173 -9.45 -3.74 -2.31
N ILE A 174 -9.05 -2.62 -1.70
CA ILE A 174 -9.05 -1.30 -2.36
C ILE A 174 -7.61 -0.78 -2.44
N ILE A 175 -7.11 -0.63 -3.67
CA ILE A 175 -5.71 -0.36 -4.00
C ILE A 175 -5.60 1.05 -4.59
N GLN A 176 -5.30 2.04 -3.75
CA GLN A 176 -5.28 3.46 -4.15
C GLN A 176 -3.86 3.91 -4.49
N SER A 177 -3.58 4.22 -5.75
CA SER A 177 -2.32 4.84 -6.19
C SER A 177 -1.05 4.04 -5.85
N GLY A 178 -1.13 2.70 -5.93
CA GLY A 178 0.01 1.81 -5.71
C GLY A 178 -0.25 0.42 -6.30
N SER A 179 0.79 -0.41 -6.38
CA SER A 179 0.72 -1.77 -6.91
C SER A 179 1.97 -2.56 -6.50
N ALA A 180 1.86 -3.89 -6.41
CA ALA A 180 2.99 -4.79 -6.25
C ALA A 180 3.99 -4.75 -7.43
N LEU A 181 3.57 -4.25 -8.59
CA LEU A 181 4.39 -4.16 -9.82
C LEU A 181 5.23 -2.89 -9.94
N SER A 182 5.14 -1.98 -8.96
CA SER A 182 5.90 -0.73 -9.02
C SER A 182 7.37 -0.98 -8.68
N SER A 183 8.31 -0.24 -9.28
CA SER A 183 9.77 -0.42 -9.04
C SER A 183 10.20 -0.27 -7.58
N TRP A 184 9.42 0.46 -6.78
CA TRP A 184 9.61 0.69 -5.35
C TRP A 184 8.77 -0.25 -4.46
N ALA A 185 8.02 -1.20 -5.02
CA ALA A 185 7.14 -2.08 -4.25
C ALA A 185 7.92 -3.24 -3.61
N VAL A 186 8.91 -3.79 -4.33
CA VAL A 186 9.73 -4.94 -3.93
C VAL A 186 11.21 -4.56 -3.99
N ASN A 187 11.98 -5.06 -3.04
CA ASN A 187 13.43 -4.98 -3.02
C ASN A 187 14.05 -6.24 -3.62
N TYR A 188 14.63 -6.10 -4.81
CA TYR A 188 15.33 -7.19 -5.50
C TYR A 188 16.81 -7.32 -5.10
N GLN A 189 17.33 -6.44 -4.25
CA GLN A 189 18.73 -6.46 -3.80
C GLN A 189 18.88 -6.41 -2.26
N PRO A 190 18.16 -7.23 -1.47
CA PRO A 190 18.19 -7.14 -0.01
C PRO A 190 19.57 -7.39 0.59
N VAL A 191 20.32 -8.35 0.05
CA VAL A 191 21.67 -8.70 0.51
C VAL A 191 22.62 -7.51 0.47
N LYS A 192 22.52 -6.69 -0.58
CA LYS A 192 23.36 -5.49 -0.78
C LYS A 192 23.11 -4.46 0.32
N TYR A 193 21.85 -4.14 0.58
CA TYR A 193 21.48 -3.11 1.56
C TYR A 193 21.70 -3.57 3.00
N THR A 194 21.43 -4.84 3.30
CA THR A 194 21.71 -5.44 4.62
C THR A 194 23.20 -5.45 4.93
N ARG A 195 24.08 -5.79 3.97
CA ARG A 195 25.53 -5.72 4.18
C ARG A 195 26.03 -4.29 4.38
N LEU A 196 25.49 -3.33 3.62
CA LEU A 196 25.86 -1.92 3.77
C LEU A 196 25.47 -1.40 5.16
N LEU A 197 24.29 -1.78 5.67
CA LEU A 197 23.90 -1.48 7.04
C LEU A 197 24.83 -2.13 8.05
N ALA A 198 25.11 -3.43 7.90
CA ALA A 198 25.99 -4.17 8.80
C ALA A 198 27.39 -3.55 8.87
N GLU A 199 27.93 -3.06 7.76
CA GLU A 199 29.19 -2.31 7.73
C GLU A 199 29.12 -1.02 8.56
N LYS A 200 28.07 -0.23 8.39
CA LYS A 200 27.92 1.05 9.10
C LYS A 200 27.79 0.89 10.62
N VAL A 201 27.20 -0.21 11.09
CA VAL A 201 27.01 -0.47 12.53
C VAL A 201 28.05 -1.42 13.12
N GLY A 202 29.08 -1.80 12.34
CA GLY A 202 30.17 -2.66 12.82
C GLY A 202 29.78 -4.13 13.03
N CYS A 203 28.80 -4.64 12.29
CA CYS A 203 28.35 -6.03 12.26
C CYS A 203 28.74 -6.76 10.95
N ASN A 204 29.73 -6.27 10.22
CA ASN A 204 30.17 -6.86 8.95
C ASN A 204 30.97 -8.15 9.15
N VAL A 205 30.25 -9.25 9.33
CA VAL A 205 30.79 -10.62 9.40
C VAL A 205 30.34 -11.42 8.19
N LEU A 206 31.12 -12.44 7.81
CA LEU A 206 30.85 -13.24 6.60
C LEU A 206 29.65 -14.17 6.78
N ASP A 207 29.49 -14.74 7.97
CA ASP A 207 28.37 -15.61 8.31
C ASP A 207 27.11 -14.78 8.58
N THR A 208 26.02 -15.12 7.91
CA THR A 208 24.78 -14.33 7.97
C THR A 208 24.03 -14.50 9.28
N LEU A 209 24.16 -15.65 9.97
CA LEU A 209 23.57 -15.86 11.29
C LEU A 209 24.27 -14.98 12.33
N ASP A 210 25.61 -14.99 12.34
CA ASP A 210 26.40 -14.13 13.21
C ASP A 210 26.14 -12.63 12.94
N MET A 211 25.96 -12.25 11.67
CA MET A 211 25.63 -10.88 11.28
C MET A 211 24.27 -10.46 11.85
N VAL A 212 23.24 -11.29 11.70
CA VAL A 212 21.90 -11.01 12.23
C VAL A 212 21.91 -10.97 13.76
N ASP A 213 22.65 -11.87 14.42
CA ASP A 213 22.79 -11.88 15.87
C ASP A 213 23.56 -10.65 16.40
N CYS A 214 24.51 -10.12 15.63
CA CYS A 214 25.14 -8.83 15.92
C CYS A 214 24.14 -7.67 15.79
N LEU A 215 23.36 -7.65 14.70
CA LEU A 215 22.37 -6.60 14.43
C LEU A 215 21.29 -6.55 15.51
N ARG A 216 20.82 -7.71 16.01
CA ARG A 216 19.84 -7.80 17.12
C ARG A 216 20.35 -7.21 18.44
N LYS A 217 21.67 -7.08 18.62
CA LYS A 217 22.27 -6.46 19.82
C LYS A 217 22.38 -4.94 19.73
N LYS A 218 22.12 -4.36 18.55
CA LYS A 218 22.11 -2.91 18.35
C LYS A 218 20.79 -2.32 18.84
N SER A 219 20.81 -1.05 19.22
CA SER A 219 19.57 -0.35 19.54
C SER A 219 18.81 -0.02 18.26
N ALA A 220 17.46 -0.02 18.31
CA ALA A 220 16.59 0.39 17.20
C ALA A 220 17.07 1.69 16.55
N ARG A 221 17.39 2.67 17.39
CA ARG A 221 17.84 4.00 16.98
C ARG A 221 19.15 3.94 16.18
N GLU A 222 20.12 3.15 16.64
CA GLU A 222 21.39 2.98 15.92
C GLU A 222 21.19 2.36 14.53
N LEU A 223 20.21 1.47 14.36
CA LEU A 223 19.90 0.85 13.08
C LEU A 223 19.15 1.81 12.13
N VAL A 224 18.16 2.54 12.65
CA VAL A 224 17.28 3.41 11.85
C VAL A 224 17.97 4.71 11.42
N GLU A 225 18.89 5.24 12.23
CA GLU A 225 19.61 6.49 11.91
C GLU A 225 20.65 6.33 10.78
N GLN A 226 20.86 5.10 10.26
CA GLN A 226 21.81 4.87 9.18
C GLN A 226 21.30 5.33 7.82
N ASP A 227 22.08 6.19 7.17
CA ASP A 227 21.76 6.67 5.83
C ASP A 227 22.06 5.60 4.76
N ILE A 228 21.04 4.85 4.33
CA ILE A 228 21.13 3.81 3.30
C ILE A 228 20.32 4.25 2.08
N GLN A 229 21.02 4.76 1.06
CA GLN A 229 20.39 5.28 -0.14
C GLN A 229 20.18 4.18 -1.19
N PRO A 230 18.94 3.88 -1.60
CA PRO A 230 18.68 2.97 -2.69
C PRO A 230 18.99 3.59 -4.06
N ALA A 231 18.96 2.75 -5.10
CA ALA A 231 18.88 3.29 -6.45
C ALA A 231 17.60 4.12 -6.59
N ARG A 232 17.63 5.10 -7.49
CA ARG A 232 16.47 5.97 -7.72
C ARG A 232 15.23 5.13 -8.06
N TYR A 233 14.09 5.45 -7.42
CA TYR A 233 12.81 4.75 -7.56
C TYR A 233 12.77 3.30 -7.10
N HIS A 234 13.79 2.87 -6.36
CA HIS A 234 13.82 1.58 -5.70
C HIS A 234 13.82 1.79 -4.18
N VAL A 235 13.62 0.71 -3.43
CA VAL A 235 13.59 0.71 -1.97
C VAL A 235 14.75 -0.09 -1.41
N ALA A 236 15.37 0.39 -0.33
CA ALA A 236 16.48 -0.29 0.34
C ALA A 236 16.00 -1.38 1.32
N PHE A 237 14.94 -1.07 2.08
CA PHE A 237 14.27 -1.99 3.00
C PHE A 237 12.77 -1.97 2.71
N GLY A 238 12.29 -3.04 2.10
CA GLY A 238 10.89 -3.24 1.70
C GLY A 238 10.64 -4.73 1.44
N PRO A 239 9.44 -5.11 1.00
CA PRO A 239 9.10 -6.50 0.69
C PRO A 239 10.12 -7.18 -0.22
N VAL A 240 10.38 -8.47 0.00
CA VAL A 240 11.31 -9.29 -0.77
C VAL A 240 10.62 -10.55 -1.27
N ILE A 241 11.09 -11.12 -2.36
CA ILE A 241 10.69 -12.45 -2.83
C ILE A 241 11.46 -13.47 -1.97
N ASP A 242 10.80 -13.98 -0.94
CA ASP A 242 11.38 -14.93 0.03
C ASP A 242 11.05 -16.39 -0.28
N GLY A 243 10.20 -16.65 -1.29
CA GLY A 243 9.74 -17.99 -1.64
C GLY A 243 8.68 -18.55 -0.68
N ASP A 244 8.15 -17.71 0.21
CA ASP A 244 7.18 -18.10 1.24
C ASP A 244 6.05 -17.05 1.32
N VAL A 245 6.28 -15.93 2.01
CA VAL A 245 5.28 -14.85 2.08
C VAL A 245 4.98 -14.31 0.69
N ILE A 246 6.02 -14.07 -0.11
CA ILE A 246 5.95 -13.71 -1.52
C ILE A 246 6.67 -14.82 -2.30
N PRO A 247 5.93 -15.80 -2.87
CA PRO A 247 6.52 -17.00 -3.46
C PRO A 247 7.40 -16.75 -4.69
N ASP A 248 7.02 -15.80 -5.55
CA ASP A 248 7.72 -15.47 -6.79
C ASP A 248 7.51 -13.98 -7.13
N ASP A 249 8.04 -13.54 -8.26
CA ASP A 249 7.84 -12.18 -8.75
C ASP A 249 6.33 -11.86 -8.85
N PRO A 250 5.86 -10.71 -8.32
CA PRO A 250 4.45 -10.33 -8.40
C PRO A 250 3.88 -10.32 -9.83
N GLU A 251 4.68 -10.04 -10.86
CA GLU A 251 4.25 -10.13 -12.26
C GLU A 251 3.87 -11.58 -12.62
N ILE A 252 4.69 -12.54 -12.23
CA ILE A 252 4.48 -13.98 -12.46
C ILE A 252 3.25 -14.47 -11.68
N LEU A 253 3.12 -14.10 -10.40
CA LEU A 253 1.99 -14.51 -9.56
C LEU A 253 0.65 -13.99 -10.10
N MET A 254 0.63 -12.76 -10.61
CA MET A 254 -0.55 -12.18 -11.25
C MET A 254 -0.91 -12.87 -12.57
N GLU A 255 0.08 -13.29 -13.37
CA GLU A 255 -0.16 -14.04 -14.62
C GLU A 255 -0.69 -15.46 -14.38
N GLN A 256 -0.21 -16.13 -13.33
CA GLN A 256 -0.67 -17.46 -12.94
C GLN A 256 -2.11 -17.44 -12.41
N GLY A 257 -2.52 -16.32 -11.80
CA GLY A 257 -3.89 -16.11 -11.36
C GLY A 257 -4.32 -16.95 -10.15
N GLU A 258 -3.38 -17.60 -9.46
CA GLU A 258 -3.67 -18.50 -8.33
C GLU A 258 -4.33 -17.77 -7.14
N PHE A 259 -4.18 -16.44 -7.04
CA PHE A 259 -4.65 -15.65 -5.90
C PHE A 259 -5.76 -14.63 -6.20
N LEU A 260 -6.53 -14.81 -7.29
CA LEU A 260 -7.48 -13.81 -7.81
C LEU A 260 -8.92 -13.86 -7.25
N ASN A 261 -9.17 -14.50 -6.11
CA ASN A 261 -10.53 -14.65 -5.55
C ASN A 261 -11.06 -13.45 -4.73
N TYR A 262 -10.47 -12.27 -4.88
CA TYR A 262 -10.87 -11.07 -4.14
C TYR A 262 -11.68 -10.11 -5.02
N ASP A 263 -12.66 -9.43 -4.43
CA ASP A 263 -13.25 -8.25 -5.09
C ASP A 263 -12.25 -7.09 -5.00
N ILE A 264 -11.74 -6.61 -6.14
CA ILE A 264 -10.70 -5.57 -6.17
C ILE A 264 -11.24 -4.27 -6.78
N MET A 265 -11.05 -3.17 -6.06
CA MET A 265 -11.17 -1.81 -6.58
C MET A 265 -9.77 -1.19 -6.63
N LEU A 266 -9.37 -0.62 -7.77
CA LEU A 266 -8.09 0.06 -7.91
C LEU A 266 -8.24 1.37 -8.68
N GLY A 267 -7.35 2.32 -8.42
CA GLY A 267 -7.38 3.62 -9.07
C GLY A 267 -6.09 4.42 -8.90
N VAL A 268 -5.96 5.47 -9.70
CA VAL A 268 -4.84 6.41 -9.69
C VAL A 268 -5.36 7.84 -9.80
N ASN A 269 -4.59 8.80 -9.30
CA ASN A 269 -4.87 10.22 -9.45
C ASN A 269 -4.38 10.74 -10.80
N GLN A 270 -4.97 11.85 -11.27
CA GLN A 270 -4.59 12.48 -12.54
C GLN A 270 -3.12 12.94 -12.57
N GLY A 271 -2.56 13.33 -11.43
CA GLY A 271 -1.26 14.01 -11.33
C GLY A 271 -0.29 13.40 -10.30
N GLU A 272 -0.20 12.06 -10.20
CA GLU A 272 0.68 11.38 -9.23
C GLU A 272 2.14 11.86 -9.25
N GLY A 273 2.64 12.17 -10.44
CA GLY A 273 4.03 12.53 -10.69
C GLY A 273 4.41 13.98 -10.32
N LEU A 274 3.61 14.71 -9.54
CA LEU A 274 3.86 16.13 -9.27
C LEU A 274 5.29 16.41 -8.73
N ARG A 275 5.74 15.65 -7.73
CA ARG A 275 7.09 15.84 -7.14
C ARG A 275 8.23 15.53 -8.12
N PHE A 276 7.96 14.81 -9.21
CA PHE A 276 8.98 14.53 -10.22
C PHE A 276 9.37 15.79 -11.01
N VAL A 277 8.41 16.71 -11.19
CA VAL A 277 8.60 17.94 -11.96
C VAL A 277 8.72 19.19 -11.09
N GLU A 278 8.35 19.13 -9.81
CA GLU A 278 8.36 20.28 -8.90
C GLU A 278 9.73 20.96 -8.80
N SER A 279 10.84 20.20 -8.82
CA SER A 279 12.19 20.76 -8.78
C SER A 279 12.65 21.35 -10.12
N VAL A 280 11.85 21.22 -11.17
CA VAL A 280 12.17 21.59 -12.56
C VAL A 280 11.23 22.68 -13.08
N VAL A 281 10.17 23.01 -12.33
CA VAL A 281 9.23 24.08 -12.66
C VAL A 281 9.74 25.36 -12.01
N ASP A 282 10.15 26.34 -12.82
CA ASP A 282 10.45 27.67 -12.31
C ASP A 282 9.14 28.43 -12.08
N SER A 283 9.04 29.14 -10.96
CA SER A 283 7.85 29.91 -10.59
C SER A 283 7.56 31.09 -11.51
N GLU A 284 8.58 31.60 -12.23
CA GLU A 284 8.43 32.74 -13.14
C GLU A 284 8.20 32.33 -14.60
N ASP A 285 8.89 31.28 -15.08
CA ASP A 285 8.90 30.90 -16.51
C ASP A 285 8.15 29.58 -16.82
N GLY A 286 7.61 28.89 -15.81
CA GLY A 286 6.96 27.59 -15.98
C GLY A 286 7.97 26.49 -16.32
N VAL A 287 7.59 25.55 -17.20
CA VAL A 287 8.49 24.47 -17.64
C VAL A 287 9.10 24.88 -18.98
N SER A 288 10.42 25.10 -19.03
CA SER A 288 11.09 25.35 -20.31
C SER A 288 11.09 24.09 -21.20
N GLY A 289 11.27 24.25 -22.51
CA GLY A 289 11.38 23.10 -23.42
C GLY A 289 12.51 22.13 -23.04
N ASN A 290 13.61 22.65 -22.50
CA ASN A 290 14.74 21.85 -22.02
C ASN A 290 14.39 21.09 -20.74
N ASP A 291 13.66 21.71 -19.82
CA ASP A 291 13.19 21.09 -18.58
C ASP A 291 12.19 19.97 -18.86
N PHE A 292 11.34 20.17 -19.86
CA PHE A 292 10.41 19.16 -20.33
C PHE A 292 11.14 17.96 -20.95
N ASP A 293 12.11 18.20 -21.85
CA ASP A 293 12.87 17.12 -22.47
C ASP A 293 13.76 16.39 -21.45
N PHE A 294 14.38 17.10 -20.50
CA PHE A 294 15.13 16.48 -19.40
C PHE A 294 14.24 15.59 -18.51
N SER A 295 13.05 16.07 -18.17
CA SER A 295 12.06 15.30 -17.40
C SER A 295 11.57 14.08 -18.19
N ARG A 296 11.34 14.23 -19.49
CA ARG A 296 10.91 13.15 -20.37
C ARG A 296 11.99 12.08 -20.55
N GLU A 297 13.25 12.47 -20.66
CA GLU A 297 14.36 11.53 -20.81
C GLU A 297 14.58 10.72 -19.53
N ARG A 298 14.44 11.35 -18.36
CA ARG A 298 14.43 10.69 -17.04
C ARG A 298 13.32 9.62 -16.93
N ILE A 299 12.14 9.86 -17.49
CA ILE A 299 11.03 8.87 -17.50
C ILE A 299 11.35 7.70 -18.46
N ARG A 300 12.01 7.97 -19.58
CA ARG A 300 12.19 6.98 -20.67
C ARG A 300 13.27 5.94 -20.39
N TYR A 301 14.35 6.32 -19.70
CA TYR A 301 15.47 5.42 -19.37
C TYR A 301 15.16 4.38 -18.30
N GLU A 302 13.98 4.44 -17.69
CA GLU A 302 13.60 3.61 -16.53
C GLU A 302 12.52 2.58 -16.83
N LYS A 303 12.04 2.49 -18.07
CA LYS A 303 11.40 1.24 -18.50
C LYS A 303 12.50 0.18 -18.63
N PRO A 304 12.41 -0.95 -17.91
CA PRO A 304 13.16 -2.13 -18.33
C PRO A 304 12.78 -2.39 -19.78
N LEU A 305 13.75 -2.66 -20.63
CA LEU A 305 13.52 -3.40 -21.87
C LEU A 305 13.10 -4.82 -21.47
N SER A 306 11.93 -4.99 -20.86
CA SER A 306 11.23 -6.26 -20.93
C SER A 306 10.82 -6.41 -22.38
N SER A 307 11.34 -7.47 -22.99
CA SER A 307 11.12 -7.83 -24.36
C SER A 307 9.63 -7.92 -24.64
N CYS A 308 9.07 -6.88 -25.27
CA CYS A 308 7.83 -7.01 -26.03
C CYS A 308 8.18 -7.82 -27.29
N THR A 309 8.41 -9.12 -27.12
CA THR A 309 8.40 -10.07 -28.23
C THR A 309 6.98 -10.12 -28.74
N ARG A 310 6.79 -9.69 -29.99
CA ARG A 310 5.56 -9.89 -30.76
C ARG A 310 5.24 -11.38 -30.80
N THR A 311 4.43 -11.85 -29.86
CA THR A 311 3.60 -13.05 -30.06
C THR A 311 2.18 -12.57 -30.33
N GLY A 312 1.85 -12.52 -31.62
CA GLY A 312 0.54 -12.11 -32.10
C GLY A 312 -0.53 -13.11 -31.69
N ARG A 313 -1.32 -12.76 -30.67
CA ARG A 313 -2.73 -13.10 -30.48
C ARG A 313 -3.14 -12.53 -29.13
N ILE A 314 -3.70 -11.33 -29.15
CA ILE A 314 -4.67 -10.70 -28.22
C ILE A 314 -4.64 -9.22 -28.64
N GLU A 315 -5.24 -8.90 -29.78
CA GLU A 315 -5.22 -7.52 -30.31
C GLU A 315 -6.61 -6.87 -30.42
N THR A 316 -7.65 -7.47 -29.83
CA THR A 316 -9.02 -6.98 -30.04
C THR A 316 -9.76 -6.48 -28.82
N THR A 317 -9.25 -6.65 -27.59
CA THR A 317 -10.02 -6.21 -26.39
C THR A 317 -9.36 -5.07 -25.60
N LEU A 318 -8.05 -4.85 -25.72
CA LEU A 318 -7.33 -3.77 -25.03
C LEU A 318 -7.12 -2.48 -25.85
N ARG A 319 -7.50 -2.47 -27.14
CA ARG A 319 -7.32 -1.30 -28.02
C ARG A 319 -8.22 -0.10 -27.69
N HIS A 320 -9.18 -0.23 -26.78
CA HIS A 320 -10.07 0.87 -26.38
C HIS A 320 -9.65 1.60 -25.09
N ALA A 321 -8.82 1.01 -24.22
CA ALA A 321 -8.45 1.62 -22.94
C ALA A 321 -7.17 2.48 -22.98
N VAL A 322 -6.30 2.32 -24.00
CA VAL A 322 -4.99 3.00 -24.06
C VAL A 322 -4.93 4.15 -25.10
N ARG A 323 -6.05 4.44 -25.75
CA ARG A 323 -6.18 5.55 -26.72
C ARG A 323 -6.16 6.99 -26.15
N PRO A 324 -6.34 7.30 -24.84
CA PRO A 324 -6.33 8.70 -24.41
C PRO A 324 -4.95 9.37 -24.46
N TRP A 325 -3.86 8.63 -24.27
CA TRP A 325 -2.52 9.20 -24.09
C TRP A 325 -1.88 9.73 -25.38
N TRP A 326 -2.20 9.14 -26.54
CA TRP A 326 -1.65 9.60 -27.82
C TRP A 326 -2.34 10.85 -28.36
N ARG A 327 -3.62 11.06 -28.04
CA ARG A 327 -4.35 12.27 -28.46
C ARG A 327 -3.99 13.51 -27.64
N PHE A 328 -3.56 13.35 -26.40
CA PHE A 328 -3.19 14.48 -25.54
C PHE A 328 -1.85 15.13 -25.94
N LEU A 329 -0.89 14.36 -26.47
CA LEU A 329 0.38 14.91 -26.94
C LEU A 329 0.28 15.75 -28.23
N LEU A 330 -0.72 15.48 -29.08
CA LEU A 330 -0.90 16.19 -30.36
C LEU A 330 -1.65 17.52 -30.22
N ILE A 331 -2.36 17.74 -29.11
CA ILE A 331 -3.11 18.98 -28.86
C ILE A 331 -2.20 20.07 -28.26
N ILE A 332 -1.12 19.68 -27.58
CA ILE A 332 -0.16 20.61 -26.97
C ILE A 332 0.83 21.18 -28.00
N SER A 333 1.03 20.51 -29.15
CA SER A 333 2.02 20.93 -30.15
C SER A 333 1.47 21.73 -31.35
N GLY A 334 0.19 22.12 -31.36
CA GLY A 334 -0.35 23.04 -32.39
C GLY A 334 -0.25 22.56 -33.85
N TRP A 335 -0.07 21.27 -34.10
CA TRP A 335 0.04 20.71 -35.46
C TRP A 335 -1.31 20.14 -35.91
N SER A 336 -1.93 20.80 -36.89
CA SER A 336 -3.09 20.28 -37.64
C SER A 336 -2.61 19.46 -38.84
N PRO A 337 -2.93 18.15 -38.95
CA PRO A 337 -2.73 17.41 -40.18
C PRO A 337 -3.85 17.77 -41.17
N ARG A 338 -3.50 18.36 -42.31
CA ARG A 338 -4.36 18.27 -43.50
C ARG A 338 -4.31 16.82 -43.99
N TRP A 339 -5.50 16.32 -44.32
CA TRP A 339 -5.81 14.96 -44.77
C TRP A 339 -4.93 14.44 -45.90
#